data_AF-A0A645DJN5-F1
#
_entry.id   AF-A0A645DJN5-F1
#
_cell.length_a   1.000
_cell.length_b   1.000
_cell.length_c   1.000
_cell.angle_alpha   90.00
_cell.angle_beta   90.00
_cell.angle_gamma   90.00
#
_symmetry.space_group_name_H-M   'P 1'
#
loop_
_entity.id
_entity.type
_entity.pdbx_description
1 polymer ?
#
loop_
_entity_poly.entity_id
_entity_poly.type
_entity_poly.pdbx_seq_one_letter_code
_entity_poly.pdbx_strand_id
1 'polypeptide(L)'
;MKYECFDSDGNLLDKPWLVFSVGGGELAEEGERRETRTVYPFLNFSEIVRHAEENGIPLWQIVTENEGNGIRDFFAEVWGQMQTTIHNGLNHEGVLPGGLKFPRKAAAFYAQTRALGKSWRTRTGLISSYALAVSEENAGHGIVVTAPTCGSCGVLPAVLRYLFERLPCTENEILQALAVAGLVGNTAKCNASISGAEVGCQGEVGVACAMAAAACAQLLGGSADQVEDAAEIGLEHFLGLTCDPVMGLVQIPCIERNVVAANKALAAAEYALFSDGRHRVSLDTVIRAMKDTGHDLPSLYRETSQGGLAVALAHRTLTCS
;
A
#
# COMPACT_ATOMS: atom_id res chain seq x y z
N MET A 1 -11.04 19.46 8.99
CA MET A 1 -11.50 20.54 8.08
C MET A 1 -12.78 21.13 8.65
N LYS A 2 -12.95 22.45 8.56
CA LYS A 2 -14.15 23.17 9.04
C LYS A 2 -14.74 23.94 7.88
N TYR A 3 -15.99 23.66 7.54
CA TYR A 3 -16.73 24.33 6.47
C TYR A 3 -17.80 25.24 7.08
N GLU A 4 -17.86 26.49 6.63
CA GLU A 4 -18.79 27.51 7.11
C GLU A 4 -19.45 28.17 5.91
N CYS A 5 -20.77 28.38 5.98
CA CYS A 5 -21.56 29.02 4.95
C CYS A 5 -22.13 30.34 5.48
N PHE A 6 -21.98 31.41 4.73
CA PHE A 6 -22.41 32.76 5.12
C PHE A 6 -23.39 33.33 4.08
N ASP A 7 -24.36 34.11 4.54
CA ASP A 7 -25.24 34.88 3.66
C ASP A 7 -24.53 36.13 3.11
N SER A 8 -25.24 36.92 2.31
CA SER A 8 -24.73 38.17 1.73
C SER A 8 -24.39 39.24 2.77
N ASP A 9 -24.98 39.14 3.97
CA ASP A 9 -24.81 40.09 5.07
C ASP A 9 -23.71 39.64 6.05
N GLY A 10 -23.07 38.50 5.79
CA GLY A 10 -22.00 37.93 6.60
C GLY A 10 -22.50 37.12 7.81
N ASN A 11 -23.79 36.81 7.90
CA ASN A 11 -24.32 35.95 8.94
C ASN A 11 -24.10 34.47 8.59
N LEU A 12 -23.76 33.67 9.59
CA LEU A 12 -23.60 32.24 9.43
C LEU A 12 -24.97 31.59 9.17
N LEU A 13 -25.08 30.87 8.05
CA LEU A 13 -26.32 30.24 7.60
C LEU A 13 -26.64 28.92 8.31
N ASP A 14 -25.62 28.17 8.73
CA ASP A 14 -25.77 26.88 9.40
C ASP A 14 -24.61 26.60 10.35
N LYS A 15 -24.75 25.60 11.23
CA LYS A 15 -23.67 25.16 12.13
C LYS A 15 -22.43 24.78 11.30
N PRO A 16 -21.22 25.16 11.73
CA PRO A 16 -20.02 24.75 11.03
C PRO A 16 -19.93 23.24 10.89
N TRP A 17 -19.67 22.77 9.67
CA TRP A 17 -19.52 21.36 9.39
C TRP A 17 -18.07 20.94 9.61
N LEU A 18 -17.86 20.09 10.61
CA LEU A 18 -16.55 19.57 11.00
C LEU A 18 -16.33 18.17 10.43
N VAL A 19 -15.34 18.05 9.56
CA VAL A 19 -15.01 16.81 8.84
C VAL A 19 -13.54 16.45 9.07
N PHE A 20 -13.28 15.19 9.42
CA PHE A 20 -11.96 14.63 9.65
C PHE A 20 -11.60 13.66 8.52
N SER A 21 -10.37 13.74 8.01
CA SER A 21 -9.81 12.70 7.13
C SER A 21 -9.14 11.66 8.00
N VAL A 22 -9.61 10.42 7.96
CA VAL A 22 -9.16 9.33 8.86
C VAL A 22 -8.28 8.29 8.15
N GLY A 23 -7.86 8.58 6.91
CA GLY A 23 -6.95 7.73 6.13
C GLY A 23 -7.64 6.97 4.99
N GLY A 24 -6.87 6.61 3.96
CA GLY A 24 -7.41 5.89 2.79
C GLY A 24 -8.47 6.64 1.97
N GLY A 25 -8.63 7.95 2.18
CA GLY A 25 -9.68 8.77 1.55
C GLY A 25 -11.01 8.79 2.31
N GLU A 26 -11.10 8.15 3.48
CA GLU A 26 -12.31 8.13 4.30
C GLU A 26 -12.48 9.41 5.12
N LEU A 27 -13.73 9.88 5.20
CA LEU A 27 -14.12 11.07 5.94
C LEU A 27 -15.03 10.68 7.12
N ALA A 28 -14.75 11.22 8.30
CA ALA A 28 -15.53 11.08 9.52
C ALA A 28 -16.09 12.44 9.97
N GLU A 29 -17.27 12.44 10.56
CA GLU A 29 -17.96 13.65 11.04
C GLU A 29 -18.02 13.65 12.57
N GLU A 30 -18.03 14.84 13.18
CA GLU A 30 -18.07 14.96 14.64
C GLU A 30 -19.38 14.41 15.21
N GLY A 31 -19.28 13.35 16.04
CA GLY A 31 -20.43 12.76 16.73
C GLY A 31 -21.16 11.64 15.97
N GLU A 32 -20.76 11.34 14.72
CA GLU A 32 -21.32 10.22 13.96
C GLU A 32 -20.40 9.00 14.00
N ARG A 33 -20.90 7.90 14.58
CA ARG A 33 -20.38 6.56 14.29
C ARG A 33 -21.09 6.06 13.04
N ARG A 34 -20.41 6.05 11.89
CA ARG A 34 -20.95 5.36 10.71
C ARG A 34 -21.09 3.87 11.00
N GLU A 35 -22.30 3.35 10.86
CA GLU A 35 -22.52 1.91 10.81
C GLU A 35 -21.90 1.37 9.53
N THR A 36 -20.79 0.65 9.65
CA THR A 36 -20.21 -0.08 8.53
C THR A 36 -20.94 -1.41 8.38
N ARG A 37 -21.39 -1.72 7.16
CA ARG A 37 -21.95 -3.03 6.86
C ARG A 37 -20.86 -4.08 7.08
N THR A 38 -21.12 -5.06 7.95
CA THR A 38 -20.24 -6.22 8.11
C THR A 38 -20.36 -7.10 6.87
N VAL A 39 -19.33 -7.09 6.03
CA VAL A 39 -19.26 -7.92 4.81
C VAL A 39 -18.67 -9.29 5.12
N TYR A 40 -17.63 -9.33 5.96
CA TYR A 40 -16.92 -10.55 6.32
C TYR A 40 -17.25 -10.96 7.76
N PRO A 41 -17.52 -12.25 8.03
CA PRO A 41 -17.76 -12.75 9.38
C PRO A 41 -16.47 -13.00 10.18
N PHE A 42 -15.30 -12.66 9.63
CA PHE A 42 -13.99 -12.92 10.22
C PHE A 42 -13.40 -11.64 10.82
N LEU A 43 -12.82 -11.76 12.01
CA LEU A 43 -12.18 -10.64 12.70
C LEU A 43 -10.68 -10.54 12.37
N ASN A 44 -10.03 -11.65 12.05
CA ASN A 44 -8.58 -11.75 11.90
C ASN A 44 -8.19 -12.67 10.75
N PHE A 45 -6.93 -12.60 10.31
CA PHE A 45 -6.47 -13.35 9.13
C PHE A 45 -6.39 -14.85 9.42
N SER A 46 -6.01 -15.25 10.63
CA SER A 46 -5.99 -16.67 11.02
C SER A 46 -7.38 -17.31 10.94
N GLU A 47 -8.46 -16.58 11.21
CA GLU A 47 -9.84 -17.05 10.99
C GLU A 47 -10.16 -17.27 9.50
N ILE A 48 -9.66 -16.40 8.61
CA ILE A 48 -9.82 -16.52 7.17
C ILE A 48 -9.06 -17.74 6.65
N VAL A 49 -7.80 -17.94 7.07
CA VAL A 49 -6.98 -19.10 6.70
C VAL A 49 -7.66 -20.39 7.16
N ARG A 50 -8.04 -20.48 8.44
CA ARG A 50 -8.74 -21.66 8.97
C ARG A 50 -10.03 -21.96 8.18
N HIS A 51 -10.81 -20.94 7.82
CA HIS A 51 -12.02 -21.13 7.05
C HIS A 51 -11.73 -21.67 5.64
N ALA A 52 -10.70 -21.14 4.96
CA ALA A 52 -10.25 -21.65 3.66
C ALA A 52 -9.85 -23.13 3.74
N GLU A 53 -9.10 -23.51 4.77
CA GLU A 53 -8.64 -24.89 4.98
C GLU A 53 -9.78 -25.86 5.30
N GLU A 54 -10.66 -25.49 6.25
CA GLU A 54 -11.80 -26.32 6.67
C GLU A 54 -12.77 -26.61 5.51
N ASN A 55 -12.89 -25.68 4.56
CA ASN A 55 -13.80 -25.79 3.42
C ASN A 55 -13.10 -26.21 2.11
N GLY A 56 -11.76 -26.30 2.10
CA GLY A 56 -10.99 -26.64 0.90
C GLY A 56 -11.14 -25.62 -0.23
N ILE A 57 -11.32 -24.34 0.11
CA ILE A 57 -11.47 -23.24 -0.86
C ILE A 57 -10.25 -22.33 -0.85
N PRO A 58 -9.87 -21.73 -1.99
CA PRO A 58 -8.79 -20.75 -2.00
C PRO A 58 -9.23 -19.42 -1.37
N LEU A 59 -8.27 -18.65 -0.82
CA LEU A 59 -8.54 -17.39 -0.12
C LEU A 59 -9.32 -16.38 -0.96
N TRP A 60 -9.04 -16.27 -2.27
CA TRP A 60 -9.78 -15.36 -3.16
C TRP A 60 -11.27 -15.70 -3.27
N GLN A 61 -11.66 -16.97 -3.07
CA GLN A 61 -13.05 -17.39 -3.18
C GLN A 61 -13.89 -16.82 -2.03
N ILE A 62 -13.29 -16.67 -0.84
CA ILE A 62 -13.93 -16.04 0.32
C ILE A 62 -14.40 -14.62 -0.04
N VAL A 63 -13.59 -13.86 -0.80
CA VAL A 63 -13.96 -12.52 -1.25
C VAL A 63 -15.18 -12.57 -2.17
N THR A 64 -15.18 -13.45 -3.17
CA THR A 64 -16.30 -13.56 -4.11
C THR A 64 -17.60 -14.02 -3.46
N GLU A 65 -17.52 -14.88 -2.43
CA GLU A 65 -18.69 -15.36 -1.69
C GLU A 65 -19.32 -14.29 -0.80
N ASN A 66 -18.52 -13.37 -0.25
CA ASN A 66 -18.99 -12.33 0.67
C ASN A 66 -19.34 -11.00 -0.03
N GLU A 67 -18.57 -10.59 -1.04
CA GLU A 67 -18.78 -9.34 -1.80
C GLU A 67 -19.78 -9.51 -2.97
N GLY A 68 -19.96 -10.75 -3.44
CA GLY A 68 -20.85 -11.10 -4.55
C GLY A 68 -20.28 -10.83 -5.95
N ASN A 69 -21.08 -11.10 -6.98
CA ASN A 69 -20.62 -11.20 -8.36
C ASN A 69 -20.01 -9.91 -8.96
N GLY A 70 -20.36 -8.72 -8.44
CA GLY A 70 -19.85 -7.44 -8.94
C GLY A 70 -18.37 -7.17 -8.60
N ILE A 71 -17.82 -7.89 -7.61
CA ILE A 71 -16.45 -7.65 -7.14
C ILE A 71 -15.39 -7.91 -8.22
N ARG A 72 -15.66 -8.88 -9.11
CA ARG A 72 -14.74 -9.22 -10.19
C ARG A 72 -14.61 -8.06 -11.19
N ASP A 73 -15.72 -7.44 -11.57
CA ASP A 73 -15.72 -6.33 -12.52
C ASP A 73 -15.03 -5.09 -11.90
N PHE A 74 -15.23 -4.87 -10.60
CA PHE A 74 -14.47 -3.85 -9.85
C PHE A 74 -12.97 -4.12 -9.86
N PHE A 75 -12.53 -5.36 -9.59
CA PHE A 75 -11.10 -5.70 -9.69
C PHE A 75 -10.56 -5.55 -11.10
N ALA A 76 -11.35 -5.81 -12.14
CA ALA A 76 -10.95 -5.58 -13.53
C ALA A 76 -10.73 -4.09 -13.82
N GLU A 77 -11.61 -3.21 -13.32
CA GLU A 77 -11.44 -1.75 -13.39
C GLU A 77 -10.18 -1.30 -12.66
N VAL A 78 -9.99 -1.76 -11.41
CA VAL A 78 -8.79 -1.49 -10.60
C VAL A 78 -7.53 -1.92 -11.34
N TRP A 79 -7.49 -3.14 -11.87
CA TRP A 79 -6.35 -3.66 -12.61
C TRP A 79 -6.08 -2.86 -13.89
N GLY A 80 -7.13 -2.51 -14.64
CA GLY A 80 -7.03 -1.65 -15.81
C GLY A 80 -6.40 -0.30 -15.49
N GLN A 81 -6.89 0.37 -14.43
CA GLN A 81 -6.36 1.67 -14.01
C GLN A 81 -4.92 1.56 -13.50
N MET A 82 -4.57 0.50 -12.75
CA MET A 82 -3.19 0.23 -12.32
C MET A 82 -2.24 0.12 -13.53
N GLN A 83 -2.63 -0.63 -14.57
CA GLN A 83 -1.83 -0.77 -15.79
C GLN A 83 -1.69 0.55 -16.55
N THR A 84 -2.78 1.32 -16.70
CA THR A 84 -2.75 2.64 -17.32
C THR A 84 -1.81 3.58 -16.58
N THR A 85 -1.84 3.57 -15.25
CA THR A 85 -0.97 4.41 -14.41
C THR A 85 0.51 4.06 -14.60
N ILE A 86 0.85 2.76 -14.61
CA ILE A 86 2.23 2.32 -14.93
C ILE A 86 2.63 2.79 -16.33
N HIS A 87 1.77 2.59 -17.34
CA HIS A 87 2.05 3.00 -18.71
C HIS A 87 2.32 4.50 -18.80
N ASN A 88 1.50 5.33 -18.17
CA ASN A 88 1.68 6.78 -18.16
C ASN A 88 3.01 7.17 -17.52
N GLY A 89 3.29 6.67 -16.30
CA GLY A 89 4.52 7.02 -15.59
C GLY A 89 5.80 6.56 -16.30
N LEU A 90 5.77 5.43 -17.02
CA LEU A 90 6.90 4.96 -17.84
C LEU A 90 7.17 5.82 -19.08
N ASN A 91 6.21 6.64 -19.52
CA ASN A 91 6.31 7.52 -20.68
C ASN A 91 6.29 9.01 -20.32
N HIS A 92 6.28 9.34 -19.03
CA HIS A 92 6.20 10.72 -18.54
C HIS A 92 7.55 11.16 -17.95
N GLU A 93 8.23 12.05 -18.66
CA GLU A 93 9.47 12.68 -18.20
C GLU A 93 9.20 14.06 -17.60
N GLY A 94 10.17 14.60 -16.85
CA GLY A 94 10.10 15.96 -16.33
C GLY A 94 10.36 16.03 -14.82
N VAL A 95 9.87 17.10 -14.21
CA VAL A 95 10.10 17.44 -12.80
C VAL A 95 8.77 17.53 -12.07
N LEU A 96 8.69 16.91 -10.89
CA LEU A 96 7.49 16.92 -10.05
C LEU A 96 7.24 18.32 -9.46
N PRO A 97 5.96 18.68 -9.24
CA PRO A 97 5.58 19.92 -8.57
C PRO A 97 6.01 19.92 -7.08
N GLY A 98 5.77 21.01 -6.35
CA GLY A 98 6.02 21.06 -4.89
C GLY A 98 7.37 21.63 -4.44
N GLY A 99 8.18 22.19 -5.35
CA GLY A 99 9.36 23.00 -4.97
C GLY A 99 10.64 22.20 -4.66
N LEU A 100 10.56 20.88 -4.46
CA LEU A 100 11.74 20.00 -4.34
C LEU A 100 12.52 19.85 -5.66
N LYS A 101 11.91 20.23 -6.79
CA LYS A 101 12.45 20.02 -8.14
C LYS A 101 12.86 18.55 -8.37
N PHE A 102 12.05 17.62 -7.86
CA PHE A 102 12.34 16.19 -7.91
C PHE A 102 12.15 15.66 -9.34
N PRO A 103 13.21 15.14 -10.01
CA PRO A 103 13.09 14.63 -11.37
C PRO A 103 12.38 13.27 -11.37
N ARG A 104 11.52 13.06 -12.36
CA ARG A 104 10.97 11.73 -12.68
C ARG A 104 12.07 10.80 -13.15
N LYS A 105 12.05 9.55 -12.71
CA LYS A 105 13.10 8.54 -12.93
C LYS A 105 12.56 7.28 -13.60
N ALA A 106 11.24 7.04 -13.59
CA ALA A 106 10.64 5.80 -14.07
C ALA A 106 11.05 5.45 -15.51
N ALA A 107 10.88 6.40 -16.45
CA ALA A 107 11.23 6.21 -17.87
C ALA A 107 12.70 5.83 -18.07
N ALA A 108 13.61 6.57 -17.42
CA ALA A 108 15.05 6.34 -17.51
C ALA A 108 15.45 4.99 -16.91
N PHE A 109 14.90 4.64 -15.74
CA PHE A 109 15.16 3.35 -15.09
C PHE A 109 14.66 2.18 -15.94
N TYR A 110 13.49 2.33 -16.56
CA TYR A 110 12.92 1.31 -17.42
C TYR A 110 13.77 1.08 -18.68
N ALA A 111 14.18 2.16 -19.36
CA ALA A 111 15.05 2.09 -20.52
C ALA A 111 16.40 1.43 -20.20
N GLN A 112 17.04 1.85 -19.09
CA GLN A 112 18.29 1.24 -18.61
C GLN A 112 18.12 -0.24 -18.30
N THR A 113 17.02 -0.61 -17.64
CA THR A 113 16.75 -2.00 -17.27
C THR A 113 16.51 -2.87 -18.50
N ARG A 114 15.76 -2.37 -19.49
CA ARG A 114 15.53 -3.08 -20.76
C ARG A 114 16.83 -3.34 -21.52
N ALA A 115 17.80 -2.43 -21.44
CA ALA A 115 19.12 -2.60 -22.04
C ALA A 115 19.97 -3.69 -21.36
N LEU A 116 19.67 -4.07 -20.10
CA LEU A 116 20.40 -5.13 -19.38
C LEU A 116 20.10 -6.55 -19.89
N GLY A 117 19.02 -6.75 -20.66
CA GLY A 117 18.62 -8.08 -21.13
C GLY A 117 18.35 -9.08 -19.98
N LYS A 118 18.98 -10.26 -20.03
CA LYS A 118 18.83 -11.34 -19.02
C LYS A 118 19.78 -11.20 -17.81
N SER A 119 19.99 -9.98 -17.33
CA SER A 119 20.79 -9.74 -16.12
C SER A 119 20.01 -10.13 -14.86
N TRP A 120 20.72 -10.57 -13.81
CA TRP A 120 20.13 -10.76 -12.47
C TRP A 120 19.52 -9.45 -11.91
N ARG A 121 20.02 -8.30 -12.37
CA ARG A 121 19.52 -6.96 -12.00
C ARG A 121 18.19 -6.61 -12.67
N THR A 122 17.79 -7.33 -13.72
CA THR A 122 16.59 -7.03 -14.50
C THR A 122 15.33 -7.11 -13.65
N ARG A 123 15.26 -8.07 -12.71
CA ARG A 123 14.13 -8.20 -11.77
C ARG A 123 13.91 -6.91 -10.97
N THR A 124 14.93 -6.51 -10.22
CA THR A 124 14.88 -5.29 -9.40
C THR A 124 14.64 -4.05 -10.27
N GLY A 125 15.32 -3.95 -11.41
CA GLY A 125 15.15 -2.81 -12.31
C GLY A 125 13.71 -2.63 -12.79
N LEU A 126 13.01 -3.71 -13.15
CA LEU A 126 11.64 -3.64 -13.68
C LEU A 126 10.64 -3.29 -12.58
N ILE A 127 10.70 -3.99 -11.44
CA ILE A 127 9.81 -3.73 -10.31
C ILE A 127 9.99 -2.29 -9.81
N SER A 128 11.25 -1.84 -9.70
CA SER A 128 11.56 -0.46 -9.32
C SER A 128 11.01 0.53 -10.34
N SER A 129 11.13 0.25 -11.65
CA SER A 129 10.60 1.13 -12.70
C SER A 129 9.07 1.26 -12.62
N TYR A 130 8.36 0.17 -12.36
CA TYR A 130 6.90 0.18 -12.24
C TYR A 130 6.42 0.89 -10.97
N ALA A 131 7.09 0.67 -9.84
CA ALA A 131 6.78 1.35 -8.59
C ALA A 131 7.07 2.85 -8.68
N LEU A 132 8.17 3.25 -9.34
CA LEU A 132 8.47 4.65 -9.65
C LEU A 132 7.39 5.25 -10.53
N ALA A 133 7.00 4.58 -11.62
CA ALA A 133 5.99 5.09 -12.55
C ALA A 133 4.70 5.50 -11.83
N VAL A 134 4.17 4.61 -10.98
CA VAL A 134 2.94 4.87 -10.25
C VAL A 134 3.12 5.94 -9.17
N SER A 135 4.22 5.90 -8.41
CA SER A 135 4.48 6.87 -7.34
C SER A 135 4.73 8.28 -7.89
N GLU A 136 5.38 8.40 -9.04
CA GLU A 136 5.64 9.66 -9.73
C GLU A 136 4.36 10.23 -10.37
N GLU A 137 3.48 9.38 -10.90
CA GLU A 137 2.14 9.82 -11.33
C GLU A 137 1.32 10.36 -10.16
N ASN A 138 1.29 9.66 -9.02
CA ASN A 138 0.66 10.16 -7.80
C ASN A 138 1.21 11.54 -7.38
N ALA A 139 2.54 11.67 -7.29
CA ALA A 139 3.18 12.93 -6.91
C ALA A 139 3.01 14.04 -7.96
N GLY A 140 2.67 13.67 -9.20
CA GLY A 140 2.31 14.57 -10.29
C GLY A 140 0.81 14.89 -10.37
N HIS A 141 0.00 14.44 -9.41
CA HIS A 141 -1.47 14.56 -9.40
C HIS A 141 -2.19 13.81 -10.53
N GLY A 142 -1.58 12.73 -11.04
CA GLY A 142 -2.22 11.78 -11.95
C GLY A 142 -3.27 10.91 -11.24
N ILE A 143 -4.03 10.16 -12.03
CA ILE A 143 -5.00 9.19 -11.49
C ILE A 143 -4.24 7.95 -11.03
N VAL A 144 -4.44 7.56 -9.77
CA VAL A 144 -3.85 6.36 -9.16
C VAL A 144 -4.91 5.55 -8.41
N VAL A 145 -4.64 4.27 -8.19
CA VAL A 145 -5.46 3.41 -7.32
C VAL A 145 -4.80 3.32 -5.94
N THR A 146 -5.55 3.55 -4.88
CA THR A 146 -5.07 3.39 -3.50
C THR A 146 -4.72 1.94 -3.20
N ALA A 147 -3.55 1.69 -2.58
CA ALA A 147 -3.14 0.33 -2.18
C ALA A 147 -2.21 0.34 -0.95
N PRO A 148 -2.73 0.49 0.29
CA PRO A 148 -4.10 0.91 0.62
C PRO A 148 -4.27 2.44 0.63
N THR A 149 -3.21 3.23 0.46
CA THR A 149 -3.29 4.71 0.34
C THR A 149 -2.69 5.20 -0.97
N CYS A 150 -2.86 6.49 -1.27
CA CYS A 150 -2.14 7.12 -2.39
C CYS A 150 -0.61 7.16 -2.15
N GLY A 151 -0.17 7.24 -0.89
CA GLY A 151 1.25 7.25 -0.54
C GLY A 151 1.98 5.93 -0.83
N SER A 152 1.24 4.81 -0.84
CA SER A 152 1.75 3.46 -1.06
C SER A 152 1.26 2.81 -2.36
N CYS A 153 0.62 3.59 -3.23
CA CYS A 153 -0.08 3.07 -4.42
C CYS A 153 0.82 2.35 -5.43
N GLY A 154 2.14 2.54 -5.38
CA GLY A 154 3.07 1.94 -6.34
C GLY A 154 3.47 0.50 -6.04
N VAL A 155 3.28 0.00 -4.81
CA VAL A 155 3.79 -1.31 -4.38
C VAL A 155 3.07 -2.47 -5.09
N LEU A 156 1.78 -2.60 -4.86
CA LEU A 156 0.95 -3.68 -5.40
C LEU A 156 0.95 -3.74 -6.94
N PRO A 157 0.68 -2.64 -7.69
CA PRO A 157 0.66 -2.71 -9.15
C PRO A 157 2.03 -3.05 -9.74
N ALA A 158 3.14 -2.63 -9.12
CA ALA A 158 4.48 -2.96 -9.61
C ALA A 158 4.77 -4.47 -9.53
N VAL A 159 4.40 -5.10 -8.42
CA VAL A 159 4.55 -6.55 -8.23
C VAL A 159 3.64 -7.32 -9.19
N LEU A 160 2.36 -6.97 -9.27
CA LEU A 160 1.40 -7.64 -10.17
C LEU A 160 1.79 -7.50 -11.64
N ARG A 161 2.23 -6.31 -12.07
CA ARG A 161 2.71 -6.09 -13.44
C ARG A 161 3.92 -6.93 -13.76
N TYR A 162 4.89 -7.01 -12.84
CA TYR A 162 6.06 -7.85 -13.02
C TYR A 162 5.68 -9.32 -13.18
N LEU A 163 4.81 -9.84 -12.30
CA LEU A 163 4.36 -11.24 -12.36
C LEU A 163 3.57 -11.52 -13.64
N PHE A 164 2.66 -10.62 -14.04
CA PHE A 164 1.87 -10.77 -15.26
C PHE A 164 2.74 -10.84 -16.53
N GLU A 165 3.90 -10.17 -16.55
CA GLU A 165 4.85 -10.25 -17.66
C GLU A 165 5.79 -11.46 -17.60
N ARG A 166 5.92 -12.12 -16.44
CA ARG A 166 6.92 -13.16 -16.18
C ARG A 166 6.34 -14.55 -16.03
N LEU A 167 5.09 -14.65 -15.60
CA LEU A 167 4.37 -15.89 -15.43
C LEU A 167 3.37 -16.06 -16.59
N PRO A 168 3.09 -17.31 -17.00
CA PRO A 168 1.99 -17.60 -17.91
C PRO A 168 0.63 -17.56 -17.17
N CYS A 169 0.33 -16.45 -16.50
CA CYS A 169 -0.93 -16.25 -15.80
C CYS A 169 -1.93 -15.43 -16.64
N THR A 170 -3.20 -15.72 -16.42
CA THR A 170 -4.36 -15.03 -16.99
C THR A 170 -4.68 -13.76 -16.21
N GLU A 171 -5.43 -12.84 -16.83
CA GLU A 171 -5.96 -11.68 -16.10
C GLU A 171 -6.83 -12.11 -14.91
N ASN A 172 -7.59 -13.21 -15.04
CA ASN A 172 -8.45 -13.68 -13.96
C ASN A 172 -7.65 -14.08 -12.71
N GLU A 173 -6.47 -14.68 -12.88
CA GLU A 173 -5.56 -15.01 -11.76
C GLU A 173 -5.02 -13.73 -11.10
N ILE A 174 -4.78 -12.65 -11.87
CA ILE A 174 -4.43 -11.33 -11.30
C ILE A 174 -5.60 -10.77 -10.47
N LEU A 175 -6.84 -10.90 -10.94
CA LEU A 175 -8.01 -10.44 -10.17
C LEU A 175 -8.18 -11.23 -8.87
N GLN A 176 -7.92 -12.54 -8.90
CA GLN A 176 -7.91 -13.38 -7.69
C GLN A 176 -6.79 -12.97 -6.73
N ALA A 177 -5.61 -12.60 -7.25
CA ALA A 177 -4.51 -12.07 -6.44
C ALA A 177 -4.86 -10.72 -5.79
N LEU A 178 -5.55 -9.83 -6.53
CA LEU A 178 -6.10 -8.58 -6.00
C LEU A 178 -7.11 -8.84 -4.88
N ALA A 179 -7.94 -9.88 -4.99
CA ALA A 179 -8.87 -10.27 -3.93
C ALA A 179 -8.13 -10.60 -2.63
N VAL A 180 -7.05 -11.39 -2.71
CA VAL A 180 -6.22 -11.72 -1.53
C VAL A 180 -5.47 -10.52 -0.97
N ALA A 181 -4.92 -9.66 -1.84
CA ALA A 181 -4.36 -8.38 -1.41
C ALA A 181 -5.40 -7.58 -0.59
N GLY A 182 -6.65 -7.55 -1.07
CA GLY A 182 -7.79 -6.92 -0.39
C GLY A 182 -8.05 -7.48 1.01
N LEU A 183 -8.02 -8.82 1.18
CA LEU A 183 -8.20 -9.45 2.50
C LEU A 183 -7.14 -9.00 3.51
N VAL A 184 -5.87 -8.96 3.09
CA VAL A 184 -4.76 -8.50 3.94
C VAL A 184 -4.93 -7.03 4.31
N GLY A 185 -5.20 -6.17 3.32
CA GLY A 185 -5.41 -4.74 3.53
C GLY A 185 -6.59 -4.45 4.46
N ASN A 186 -7.70 -5.18 4.26
CA ASN A 186 -8.89 -5.04 5.10
C ASN A 186 -8.62 -5.50 6.54
N THR A 187 -7.91 -6.61 6.73
CA THR A 187 -7.54 -7.10 8.06
C THR A 187 -6.66 -6.09 8.82
N ALA A 188 -5.68 -5.50 8.14
CA ALA A 188 -4.83 -4.46 8.72
C ALA A 188 -5.64 -3.19 9.09
N LYS A 189 -6.54 -2.75 8.21
CA LYS A 189 -7.43 -1.61 8.45
C LYS A 189 -8.37 -1.85 9.64
N CYS A 190 -9.01 -3.03 9.70
CA CYS A 190 -9.98 -3.36 10.75
C CYS A 190 -9.35 -3.48 12.14
N ASN A 191 -8.15 -4.06 12.24
CA ASN A 191 -7.54 -4.39 13.53
C ASN A 191 -6.54 -3.34 14.04
N ALA A 192 -6.01 -2.50 13.15
CA ALA A 192 -5.06 -1.45 13.47
C ALA A 192 -5.48 -0.12 12.81
N SER A 193 -4.74 0.30 11.78
CA SER A 193 -5.02 1.46 10.94
C SER A 193 -4.16 1.38 9.69
N ILE A 194 -4.60 2.04 8.62
CA ILE A 194 -3.82 2.27 7.39
C ILE A 194 -3.42 3.75 7.23
N SER A 195 -3.63 4.57 8.27
CA SER A 195 -3.36 6.00 8.24
C SER A 195 -1.93 6.30 8.67
N GLY A 196 -1.17 6.99 7.82
CA GLY A 196 0.16 7.48 8.14
C GLY A 196 0.19 8.42 9.36
N ALA A 197 -0.90 9.15 9.58
CA ALA A 197 -1.09 10.02 10.74
C ALA A 197 -1.35 9.27 12.06
N GLU A 198 -1.86 8.03 11.99
CA GLU A 198 -2.20 7.25 13.19
C GLU A 198 -1.09 6.28 13.58
N VAL A 199 -0.58 5.51 12.61
CA VAL A 199 0.37 4.42 12.87
C VAL A 199 1.69 4.58 12.12
N GLY A 200 1.91 5.69 11.42
CA GLY A 200 3.11 5.88 10.60
C GLY A 200 3.05 5.14 9.26
N CYS A 201 4.15 5.18 8.50
CA CYS A 201 4.21 4.66 7.15
C CYS A 201 4.23 3.12 7.09
N GLN A 202 4.43 2.47 8.24
CA GLN A 202 4.16 1.04 8.39
C GLN A 202 2.70 0.67 8.05
N GLY A 203 1.72 1.51 8.40
CA GLY A 203 0.31 1.31 8.06
C GLY A 203 -0.02 1.55 6.59
N GLU A 204 0.87 2.22 5.87
CA GLU A 204 0.68 2.52 4.44
C GLU A 204 1.55 1.60 3.58
N VAL A 205 2.85 1.88 3.53
CA VAL A 205 3.80 1.15 2.70
C VAL A 205 4.07 -0.26 3.25
N GLY A 206 4.07 -0.44 4.57
CA GLY A 206 4.21 -1.77 5.19
C GLY A 206 3.02 -2.66 4.85
N VAL A 207 1.79 -2.16 5.03
CA VAL A 207 0.57 -2.88 4.62
C VAL A 207 0.54 -3.13 3.12
N ALA A 208 0.94 -2.17 2.28
CA ALA A 208 1.05 -2.38 0.84
C ALA A 208 2.05 -3.49 0.47
N CYS A 209 3.16 -3.59 1.21
CA CYS A 209 4.14 -4.66 1.05
C CYS A 209 3.53 -6.03 1.39
N ALA A 210 2.81 -6.12 2.52
CA ALA A 210 2.10 -7.33 2.93
C ALA A 210 1.03 -7.75 1.91
N MET A 211 0.21 -6.81 1.45
CA MET A 211 -0.79 -7.02 0.41
C MET A 211 -0.17 -7.58 -0.88
N ALA A 212 0.94 -7.00 -1.33
CA ALA A 212 1.63 -7.43 -2.54
C ALA A 212 2.35 -8.77 -2.37
N ALA A 213 2.89 -9.06 -1.19
CA ALA A 213 3.53 -10.33 -0.88
C ALA A 213 2.51 -11.47 -0.88
N ALA A 214 1.34 -11.27 -0.25
CA ALA A 214 0.25 -12.24 -0.24
C ALA A 214 -0.28 -12.54 -1.66
N ALA A 215 -0.52 -11.48 -2.44
CA ALA A 215 -0.95 -11.61 -3.84
C ALA A 215 0.08 -12.38 -4.69
N CYS A 216 1.37 -12.08 -4.48
CA CYS A 216 2.46 -12.78 -5.15
C CYS A 216 2.51 -14.26 -4.76
N ALA A 217 2.44 -14.58 -3.47
CA ALA A 217 2.47 -15.95 -2.98
C ALA A 217 1.30 -16.76 -3.57
N GLN A 218 0.10 -16.18 -3.63
CA GLN A 218 -1.04 -16.85 -4.27
C GLN A 218 -0.81 -17.10 -5.78
N LEU A 219 -0.31 -16.11 -6.53
CA LEU A 219 -0.05 -16.27 -7.97
C LEU A 219 1.02 -17.34 -8.27
N LEU A 220 1.93 -17.54 -7.33
CA LEU A 220 2.98 -18.56 -7.43
C LEU A 220 2.53 -19.94 -6.91
N GLY A 221 1.27 -20.08 -6.49
CA GLY A 221 0.69 -21.35 -6.07
C GLY A 221 0.94 -21.72 -4.61
N GLY A 222 1.21 -20.74 -3.75
CA GLY A 222 1.37 -20.97 -2.31
C GLY A 222 0.08 -21.47 -1.64
N SER A 223 0.24 -22.24 -0.56
CA SER A 223 -0.86 -22.59 0.35
C SER A 223 -1.39 -21.36 1.10
N ALA A 224 -2.54 -21.48 1.78
CA ALA A 224 -3.08 -20.40 2.61
C ALA A 224 -2.07 -19.98 3.70
N ASP A 225 -1.39 -20.94 4.33
CA ASP A 225 -0.30 -20.69 5.29
C ASP A 225 0.86 -19.91 4.66
N GLN A 226 1.30 -20.27 3.45
CA GLN A 226 2.40 -19.55 2.77
C GLN A 226 1.98 -18.15 2.31
N VAL A 227 0.70 -17.94 2.02
CA VAL A 227 0.15 -16.61 1.74
C VAL A 227 0.13 -15.75 3.01
N GLU A 228 -0.24 -16.31 4.16
CA GLU A 228 -0.13 -15.62 5.46
C GLU A 228 1.33 -15.30 5.80
N ASP A 229 2.23 -16.29 5.70
CA ASP A 229 3.68 -16.15 5.96
C ASP A 229 4.30 -15.04 5.08
N ALA A 230 3.96 -15.00 3.79
CA ALA A 230 4.43 -13.94 2.90
C ALA A 230 3.92 -12.54 3.31
N ALA A 231 2.64 -12.45 3.69
CA ALA A 231 2.04 -11.20 4.15
C ALA A 231 2.69 -10.72 5.46
N GLU A 232 2.91 -11.65 6.38
CA GLU A 232 3.51 -11.45 7.69
C GLU A 232 4.91 -10.86 7.56
N ILE A 233 5.82 -11.55 6.86
CA ILE A 233 7.18 -11.07 6.57
C ILE A 233 7.15 -9.71 5.86
N GLY A 234 6.20 -9.56 4.93
CA GLY A 234 5.98 -8.33 4.19
C GLY A 234 5.70 -7.13 5.09
N LEU A 235 4.93 -7.31 6.17
CA LEU A 235 4.62 -6.27 7.14
C LEU A 235 5.72 -6.13 8.22
N GLU A 236 6.25 -7.24 8.73
CA GLU A 236 7.22 -7.31 9.83
C GLU A 236 8.44 -6.42 9.53
N HIS A 237 8.93 -6.49 8.29
CA HIS A 237 10.09 -5.74 7.81
C HIS A 237 9.87 -4.22 7.65
N PHE A 238 8.70 -3.72 8.08
CA PHE A 238 8.32 -2.31 8.10
C PHE A 238 7.88 -1.81 9.48
N LEU A 239 7.85 -2.67 10.52
CA LEU A 239 7.47 -2.25 11.87
C LEU A 239 8.34 -1.09 12.38
N GLY A 240 7.70 -0.07 12.96
CA GLY A 240 8.32 1.16 13.45
C GLY A 240 8.60 2.22 12.37
N LEU A 241 8.22 1.99 11.10
CA LEU A 241 8.47 2.97 10.04
C LEU A 241 7.61 4.24 10.21
N THR A 242 8.28 5.37 10.47
CA THR A 242 7.70 6.70 10.65
C THR A 242 7.15 7.29 9.34
N CYS A 243 6.21 8.24 9.44
CA CYS A 243 5.69 8.98 8.28
C CYS A 243 6.05 10.47 8.40
N ASP A 244 7.25 10.84 7.97
CA ASP A 244 7.74 12.22 8.08
C ASP A 244 8.31 12.69 6.73
N PRO A 245 7.43 13.02 5.77
CA PRO A 245 7.83 13.40 4.42
C PRO A 245 8.48 14.78 4.36
N VAL A 246 9.47 14.94 3.47
CA VAL A 246 10.13 16.23 3.25
C VAL A 246 9.13 17.24 2.69
N MET A 247 9.04 18.41 3.33
CA MET A 247 8.11 19.50 2.97
C MET A 247 6.62 19.07 2.98
N GLY A 248 6.25 17.98 3.64
CA GLY A 248 4.88 17.46 3.60
C GLY A 248 4.47 16.84 2.26
N LEU A 249 5.43 16.61 1.36
CA LEU A 249 5.14 16.13 0.02
C LEU A 249 5.25 14.61 -0.06
N VAL A 250 4.33 13.99 -0.79
CA VAL A 250 4.36 12.55 -1.10
C VAL A 250 5.42 12.25 -2.18
N GLN A 251 6.67 12.62 -1.91
CA GLN A 251 7.83 12.50 -2.80
C GLN A 251 8.98 11.82 -2.08
N ILE A 252 9.60 12.50 -1.10
CA ILE A 252 10.71 11.96 -0.31
C ILE A 252 10.22 11.73 1.13
N PRO A 253 10.37 10.54 1.71
CA PRO A 253 10.93 9.29 1.13
C PRO A 253 9.88 8.39 0.45
N CYS A 254 8.66 8.88 0.22
CA CYS A 254 7.52 8.05 -0.22
C CYS A 254 7.77 7.28 -1.52
N ILE A 255 8.36 7.92 -2.53
CA ILE A 255 8.62 7.30 -3.84
C ILE A 255 9.59 6.13 -3.71
N GLU A 256 10.71 6.30 -3.01
CA GLU A 256 11.70 5.22 -2.83
C GLU A 256 11.21 4.13 -1.88
N ARG A 257 10.36 4.46 -0.91
CA ARG A 257 9.71 3.48 -0.04
C ARG A 257 8.83 2.52 -0.82
N ASN A 258 8.07 3.00 -1.82
CA ASN A 258 7.30 2.13 -2.72
C ASN A 258 8.21 1.15 -3.49
N VAL A 259 9.35 1.64 -4.00
CA VAL A 259 10.32 0.83 -4.73
C VAL A 259 10.91 -0.29 -3.86
N VAL A 260 11.34 0.05 -2.65
CA VAL A 260 11.91 -0.92 -1.71
C VAL A 260 10.85 -1.92 -1.26
N ALA A 261 9.63 -1.46 -0.96
CA ALA A 261 8.52 -2.32 -0.58
C ALA A 261 8.13 -3.30 -1.68
N ALA A 262 8.04 -2.86 -2.93
CA ALA A 262 7.71 -3.77 -4.04
C ALA A 262 8.74 -4.89 -4.21
N ASN A 263 10.03 -4.58 -4.06
CA ASN A 263 11.08 -5.59 -4.10
C ASN A 263 11.06 -6.52 -2.87
N LYS A 264 10.80 -5.97 -1.67
CA LYS A 264 10.65 -6.76 -0.44
C LYS A 264 9.44 -7.70 -0.52
N ALA A 265 8.32 -7.25 -1.07
CA ALA A 265 7.11 -8.06 -1.23
C ALA A 265 7.36 -9.30 -2.08
N LEU A 266 8.05 -9.15 -3.22
CA LEU A 266 8.42 -10.30 -4.05
C LEU A 266 9.39 -11.25 -3.30
N ALA A 267 10.39 -10.69 -2.61
CA ALA A 267 11.34 -11.49 -1.85
C ALA A 267 10.69 -12.25 -0.68
N ALA A 268 9.73 -11.63 0.02
CA ALA A 268 8.95 -12.23 1.09
C ALA A 268 8.12 -13.41 0.56
N ALA A 269 7.43 -13.22 -0.57
CA ALA A 269 6.68 -14.29 -1.21
C ALA A 269 7.57 -15.46 -1.65
N GLU A 270 8.70 -15.18 -2.32
CA GLU A 270 9.66 -16.23 -2.70
C GLU A 270 10.20 -16.99 -1.47
N TYR A 271 10.51 -16.28 -0.39
CA TYR A 271 10.98 -16.88 0.86
C TYR A 271 9.92 -17.81 1.47
N ALA A 272 8.68 -17.34 1.61
CA ALA A 272 7.57 -18.13 2.16
C ALA A 272 7.28 -19.38 1.31
N LEU A 273 7.42 -19.29 -0.01
CA LEU A 273 7.21 -20.45 -0.90
C LEU A 273 8.32 -21.51 -0.80
N PHE A 274 9.53 -21.11 -0.39
CA PHE A 274 10.60 -22.05 -0.06
C PHE A 274 10.50 -22.62 1.37
N SER A 275 9.63 -22.03 2.20
CA SER A 275 9.30 -22.53 3.53
C SER A 275 8.24 -23.65 3.44
N ASP A 276 8.00 -24.35 4.56
CA ASP A 276 6.89 -25.30 4.69
C ASP A 276 5.58 -24.63 5.15
N GLY A 277 5.51 -23.28 5.09
CA GLY A 277 4.38 -22.46 5.56
C GLY A 277 4.31 -22.28 7.07
N ARG A 278 5.14 -23.00 7.84
CA ARG A 278 5.12 -22.92 9.30
C ARG A 278 5.96 -21.77 9.79
N HIS A 279 5.31 -20.81 10.41
CA HIS A 279 5.91 -19.62 10.97
C HIS A 279 5.45 -19.43 12.42
N ARG A 280 6.30 -18.83 13.26
CA ARG A 280 6.01 -18.67 14.71
C ARG A 280 5.19 -17.43 15.03
N VAL A 281 5.26 -16.43 14.16
CA VAL A 281 4.64 -15.13 14.32
C VAL A 281 3.55 -15.07 13.27
N SER A 282 2.27 -14.92 13.64
CA SER A 282 1.20 -14.80 12.64
C SER A 282 1.07 -13.38 12.11
N LEU A 283 0.41 -13.21 10.95
CA LEU A 283 0.11 -11.89 10.41
C LEU A 283 -0.67 -11.04 11.43
N ASP A 284 -1.61 -11.64 12.14
CA ASP A 284 -2.40 -10.97 13.18
C ASP A 284 -1.53 -10.45 14.34
N THR A 285 -0.46 -11.16 14.67
CA THR A 285 0.50 -10.74 15.69
C THR A 285 1.28 -9.52 15.21
N VAL A 286 1.72 -9.51 13.95
CA VAL A 286 2.43 -8.36 13.35
C VAL A 286 1.51 -7.15 13.21
N ILE A 287 0.24 -7.33 12.83
CA ILE A 287 -0.74 -6.22 12.78
C ILE A 287 -0.96 -5.61 14.17
N ARG A 288 -1.00 -6.44 15.23
CA ARG A 288 -1.08 -5.95 16.60
C ARG A 288 0.18 -5.17 16.99
N ALA A 289 1.36 -5.70 16.68
CA ALA A 289 2.62 -5.00 16.92
C ALA A 289 2.69 -3.66 16.16
N MET A 290 2.18 -3.60 14.92
CA MET A 290 2.06 -2.36 14.14
C MET A 290 1.16 -1.34 14.85
N LYS A 291 0.02 -1.78 15.41
CA LYS A 291 -0.88 -0.92 16.17
C LYS A 291 -0.20 -0.35 17.41
N ASP A 292 0.44 -1.20 18.20
CA ASP A 292 1.07 -0.82 19.47
C ASP A 292 2.25 0.12 19.21
N THR A 293 3.12 -0.21 18.24
CA THR A 293 4.22 0.68 17.83
C THR A 293 3.70 2.00 17.26
N GLY A 294 2.61 1.98 16.49
CA GLY A 294 1.97 3.19 15.96
C GLY A 294 1.42 4.10 17.05
N HIS A 295 0.78 3.53 18.08
CA HIS A 295 0.35 4.26 19.27
C HIS A 295 1.54 4.93 19.99
N ASP A 296 2.64 4.21 20.13
CA ASP A 296 3.83 4.67 20.86
C ASP A 296 4.71 5.65 20.05
N LEU A 297 4.51 5.75 18.73
CA LEU A 297 5.22 6.71 17.88
C LEU A 297 4.87 8.15 18.31
N PRO A 298 5.85 8.99 18.69
CA PRO A 298 5.61 10.41 18.96
C PRO A 298 4.96 11.11 17.76
N SER A 299 4.02 12.02 18.03
CA SER A 299 3.23 12.72 16.98
C SER A 299 4.10 13.42 15.93
N LEU A 300 5.27 13.94 16.33
CA LEU A 300 6.21 14.63 15.44
C LEU A 300 6.89 13.71 14.40
N TYR A 301 6.84 12.38 14.59
CA TYR A 301 7.35 11.40 13.61
C TYR A 301 6.22 10.74 12.79
N ARG A 302 4.99 11.24 12.96
CA ARG A 302 3.86 10.96 12.07
C ARG A 302 3.73 12.11 11.07
N GLU A 303 2.70 12.06 10.22
CA GLU A 303 2.48 12.87 9.01
C GLU A 303 2.38 14.39 9.24
N THR A 304 3.44 14.99 9.79
CA THR A 304 3.53 16.37 10.27
C THR A 304 4.66 17.13 9.61
N SER A 305 5.71 16.45 9.13
CA SER A 305 6.93 17.05 8.58
C SER A 305 7.72 17.89 9.60
N GLN A 306 7.47 17.66 10.89
CA GLN A 306 8.04 18.42 12.00
C GLN A 306 9.16 17.66 12.72
N GLY A 307 9.54 16.49 12.24
CA GLY A 307 10.54 15.63 12.86
C GLY A 307 11.53 15.04 11.85
N GLY A 308 12.07 13.88 12.22
CA GLY A 308 12.73 12.91 11.34
C GLY A 308 13.55 13.48 10.17
N LEU A 309 13.29 12.93 8.99
CA LEU A 309 14.01 13.24 7.76
C LEU A 309 13.69 14.66 7.27
N ALA A 310 12.46 15.12 7.49
CA ALA A 310 12.01 16.44 7.05
C ALA A 310 12.85 17.55 7.70
N VAL A 311 13.06 17.48 9.01
CA VAL A 311 13.87 18.44 9.78
C VAL A 311 15.36 18.21 9.53
N ALA A 312 15.83 16.96 9.48
CA ALA A 312 17.25 16.67 9.26
C ALA A 312 17.77 17.22 7.93
N LEU A 313 16.97 17.17 6.86
CA LEU A 313 17.37 17.73 5.57
C LEU A 313 17.42 19.28 5.59
N ALA A 314 16.62 19.92 6.43
CA ALA A 314 16.61 21.38 6.61
C ALA A 314 17.85 21.88 7.38
N HIS A 315 18.37 21.09 8.33
CA HIS A 315 19.51 21.46 9.18
C HIS A 315 20.80 20.75 8.71
N ARG A 316 21.59 21.44 7.88
CA ARG A 316 22.78 20.89 7.18
C ARG A 316 24.04 20.65 8.03
N THR A 317 23.95 20.58 9.35
CA THR A 317 25.16 20.50 10.19
C THR A 317 25.07 19.33 11.15
N LEU A 318 25.74 18.23 10.79
CA LEU A 318 26.08 17.15 11.70
C LEU A 318 27.53 17.38 12.15
N THR A 319 27.73 17.63 13.44
CA THR A 319 29.05 17.54 14.05
C THR A 319 29.15 16.19 14.76
N CYS A 320 30.20 15.42 14.47
CA CYS A 320 30.49 14.20 15.20
C CYS A 320 30.77 14.58 16.67
N SER A 321 30.03 13.99 17.60
CA SER A 321 30.27 14.09 19.04
C SER A 321 31.31 13.09 19.51
#